data_AF-A0A959T9I4-F1
#
_entry.id   AF-A0A959T9I4-F1
#
_cell.length_a   1.000
_cell.length_b   1.000
_cell.length_c   1.000
_cell.angle_alpha   90.00
_cell.angle_beta   90.00
_cell.angle_gamma   90.00
#
_symmetry.space_group_name_H-M   'P 1'
#
loop_
_entity.id
_entity.type
_entity.pdbx_description
1 polymer ?
#
loop_
_entity_poly.entity_id
_entity_poly.type
_entity_poly.pdbx_seq_one_letter_code
_entity_poly.pdbx_strand_id
1 'polypeptide(L)'
;GLAFRANGSWFPLHRSTMGRWHVSPTLAVTGLLELGDHAFLSLPEHYPDDYYGQHALHALVAVGGRMGRMHRSGRGWAFTVETVALDTYLWYAISQRSTPFTDAWSLALGAEVYF
;
A
#
# COMPACT_ATOMS: atom_id res chain seq x y z
N GLY A 1 16.27 1.41 -4.92
CA GLY A 1 16.60 2.44 -3.92
C GLY A 1 16.35 1.97 -2.49
N LEU A 2 16.99 2.62 -1.51
CA LEU A 2 16.60 2.56 -0.10
C LEU A 2 15.30 3.39 0.06
N ALA A 3 14.22 2.74 0.46
CA ALA A 3 12.93 3.38 0.69
C ALA A 3 12.58 3.31 2.19
N PHE A 4 12.40 4.48 2.81
CA PHE A 4 11.91 4.55 4.19
C PHE A 4 10.39 4.65 4.15
N ARG A 5 9.73 3.63 4.73
CA ARG A 5 8.27 3.51 4.77
C ARG A 5 7.76 3.93 6.15
N ALA A 6 7.08 5.07 6.22
CA ALA A 6 6.35 5.49 7.42
C ALA A 6 4.85 5.19 7.22
N ASN A 7 4.39 4.08 7.80
CA ASN A 7 2.98 3.68 7.72
C ASN A 7 2.14 4.44 8.75
N GLY A 8 1.24 5.31 8.28
CA GLY A 8 0.13 5.83 9.08
C GLY A 8 -1.13 5.01 8.83
N SER A 9 -1.44 4.06 9.72
CA SER A 9 -2.73 3.34 9.68
C SER A 9 -3.76 4.16 10.45
N TRP A 10 -4.47 5.06 9.77
CA TRP A 10 -5.29 6.04 10.48
C TRP A 10 -6.67 5.55 10.91
N PHE A 11 -7.21 4.45 10.35
CA PHE A 11 -8.54 3.97 10.77
C PHE A 11 -8.70 2.45 10.68
N PRO A 12 -8.74 1.70 11.80
CA PRO A 12 -9.40 0.40 11.81
C PRO A 12 -10.92 0.66 11.71
N LEU A 13 -11.44 0.75 10.48
CA LEU A 13 -12.83 1.13 10.23
C LEU A 13 -13.84 0.17 10.89
N HIS A 14 -13.49 -1.10 11.07
CA HIS A 14 -14.26 -2.06 11.87
C HIS A 14 -13.44 -3.37 12.09
N ARG A 15 -13.14 -3.76 13.34
CA ARG A 15 -12.49 -5.07 13.60
C ARG A 15 -13.53 -6.11 13.97
N SER A 16 -13.99 -6.90 12.99
CA SER A 16 -14.86 -8.04 13.28
C SER A 16 -14.02 -9.17 13.85
N THR A 17 -14.31 -9.53 15.10
CA THR A 17 -13.63 -10.62 15.80
C THR A 17 -14.58 -11.79 15.92
N MET A 18 -14.27 -12.91 15.26
CA MET A 18 -14.99 -14.18 15.41
C MET A 18 -14.08 -15.15 16.15
N GLY A 19 -14.17 -15.15 17.49
CA GLY A 19 -13.32 -15.98 18.35
C GLY A 19 -11.85 -15.58 18.27
N ARG A 20 -11.00 -16.45 17.71
CA ARG A 20 -9.54 -16.20 17.53
C ARG A 20 -9.18 -15.57 16.19
N TRP A 21 -10.17 -15.42 15.31
CA TRP A 21 -10.01 -14.83 14.00
C TRP A 21 -10.37 -13.34 14.06
N HIS A 22 -9.51 -12.54 13.45
CA HIS A 22 -9.70 -11.09 13.31
C HIS A 22 -9.71 -10.78 11.83
N VAL A 23 -10.79 -10.16 11.36
CA VAL A 23 -10.88 -9.61 10.01
C VAL A 23 -11.17 -8.13 10.15
N SER A 24 -10.43 -7.31 9.41
CA SER A 24 -10.62 -5.86 9.40
C SER A 24 -10.39 -5.30 8.01
N PRO A 25 -11.27 -4.43 7.50
CA PRO A 25 -10.93 -3.59 6.37
C PRO A 25 -9.76 -2.68 6.77
N THR A 26 -8.89 -2.39 5.81
CA THR A 26 -7.73 -1.54 6.00
C THR A 26 -7.83 -0.33 5.07
N LEU A 27 -7.51 0.83 5.63
CA LEU A 27 -7.28 2.07 4.92
C LEU A 27 -5.98 2.64 5.48
N ALA A 28 -4.98 2.85 4.63
CA ALA A 28 -3.70 3.41 5.03
C ALA A 28 -3.24 4.49 4.06
N VAL A 29 -2.58 5.50 4.64
CA VAL A 29 -1.83 6.50 3.89
C VAL A 29 -0.39 6.40 4.36
N THR A 30 0.52 6.17 3.43
CA THR A 30 1.93 5.92 3.72
C THR A 30 2.77 6.96 3.03
N GLY A 31 3.63 7.63 3.79
CA GLY A 31 4.70 8.46 3.23
C GLY A 31 5.87 7.57 2.85
N LEU A 32 6.33 7.69 1.61
CA LEU A 32 7.50 7.01 1.07
C LEU A 32 8.54 8.07 0.75
N LEU A 33 9.67 8.01 1.45
CA LEU A 33 10.84 8.81 1.08
C LEU A 33 11.76 7.93 0.22
N GLU A 34 11.85 8.23 -1.07
CA GLU A 34 12.81 7.59 -1.96
C GLU A 34 14.12 8.38 -1.95
N LEU A 35 15.21 7.72 -1.59
CA LEU A 35 16.54 8.36 -1.50
C LEU A 35 17.53 7.85 -2.55
N GLY A 36 17.08 7.12 -3.58
CA GLY A 36 17.92 6.63 -4.68
C GLY A 36 17.13 6.26 -5.93
N ASP A 37 17.75 5.50 -6.84
CA ASP A 37 17.10 5.08 -8.09
C ASP A 37 15.82 4.28 -7.83
N HIS A 38 14.80 4.55 -8.67
CA HIS A 38 13.38 4.17 -8.59
C HIS A 38 13.06 3.00 -7.64
N ALA A 39 12.07 3.18 -6.74
CA ALA A 39 11.57 2.06 -5.94
C ALA A 39 10.83 0.99 -6.76
N PHE A 40 10.47 1.31 -8.01
CA PHE A 40 9.80 0.40 -8.92
C PHE A 40 10.80 -0.34 -9.82
N LEU A 41 10.63 -1.66 -9.92
CA LEU A 41 11.42 -2.53 -10.80
C LEU A 41 11.14 -2.30 -12.29
N SER A 42 9.98 -1.71 -12.62
CA SER A 42 9.56 -1.39 -13.98
C SER A 42 8.60 -0.20 -13.97
N LEU A 43 8.86 0.79 -14.81
CA LEU A 43 7.90 1.85 -15.11
C LEU A 43 6.94 1.36 -16.21
N PRO A 44 5.63 1.62 -16.11
CA PRO A 44 4.70 1.35 -17.20
C PRO A 44 5.05 2.18 -18.44
N GLU A 45 5.03 1.57 -19.63
CA GLU A 45 5.48 2.16 -20.91
C GLU A 45 4.76 3.47 -21.32
N HIS A 46 3.63 3.79 -20.69
CA HIS A 46 2.82 4.98 -21.01
C HIS A 46 3.22 6.26 -20.28
N TYR A 47 4.25 6.22 -19.42
CA TYR A 47 4.64 7.37 -18.64
C TYR A 47 5.93 8.02 -19.18
N PRO A 48 5.98 9.36 -19.35
CA PRO A 48 7.16 10.07 -19.86
C PRO A 48 8.39 9.92 -18.96
N ASP A 49 9.59 10.05 -19.51
CA ASP A 49 10.86 9.77 -18.79
C ASP A 49 11.06 10.61 -17.51
N ASP A 50 10.47 11.81 -17.44
CA ASP A 50 10.53 12.72 -16.27
C ASP A 50 9.31 12.57 -15.32
N TYR A 51 8.49 11.55 -15.52
CA TYR A 51 7.26 11.33 -14.75
C TYR A 51 7.52 11.05 -13.27
N TYR A 52 8.63 10.37 -12.98
CA TYR A 52 8.96 9.87 -11.67
C TYR A 52 10.20 10.58 -11.12
N GLY A 53 9.97 11.63 -10.34
CA GLY A 53 11.06 12.39 -9.72
C GLY A 53 11.89 11.51 -8.79
N GLN A 54 13.16 11.31 -9.13
CA GLN A 54 14.13 10.70 -8.23
C GLN A 54 14.29 11.61 -7.00
N HIS A 55 14.52 11.03 -5.82
CA HIS A 55 14.65 11.78 -4.55
C HIS A 55 13.40 12.54 -4.11
N ALA A 56 12.20 12.01 -4.39
CA ALA A 56 10.93 12.64 -4.02
C ALA A 56 10.27 11.98 -2.80
N LEU A 57 9.44 12.78 -2.12
CA LEU A 57 8.48 12.30 -1.14
C LEU A 57 7.21 11.91 -1.89
N HIS A 58 6.81 10.65 -1.77
CA HIS A 58 5.57 10.15 -2.33
C HIS A 58 4.58 9.80 -1.22
N ALA A 59 3.29 9.94 -1.53
CA ALA A 59 2.22 9.36 -0.75
C ALA A 59 1.65 8.12 -1.46
N LEU A 60 1.40 7.06 -0.69
CA LEU A 60 0.70 5.86 -1.11
C LEU A 60 -0.63 5.79 -0.37
N VAL A 61 -1.72 5.61 -1.12
CA VAL A 61 -3.03 5.29 -0.56
C VAL A 61 -3.27 3.79 -0.72
N ALA A 62 -3.64 3.12 0.36
CA ALA A 62 -3.91 1.69 0.39
C ALA A 62 -5.32 1.43 0.91
N VAL A 63 -6.07 0.58 0.21
CA VAL A 63 -7.38 0.09 0.62
C VAL A 63 -7.39 -1.42 0.52
N GLY A 64 -7.91 -2.12 1.52
CA GLY A 64 -7.98 -3.56 1.46
C GLY A 64 -8.54 -4.22 2.70
N GLY A 65 -8.02 -5.41 2.96
CA GLY A 65 -8.44 -6.25 4.06
C GLY A 65 -7.27 -6.95 4.71
N ARG A 66 -7.38 -7.12 6.02
CA ARG A 66 -6.47 -7.88 6.85
C ARG A 66 -7.24 -8.99 7.53
N MET A 67 -6.69 -10.21 7.48
CA MET A 67 -7.18 -11.33 8.26
C MET A 67 -6.05 -11.95 9.06
N GLY A 68 -6.34 -12.36 10.29
CA GLY A 68 -5.33 -12.99 11.12
C GLY A 68 -5.92 -13.82 12.22
N ARG A 69 -5.05 -14.63 12.84
CA ARG A 69 -5.41 -15.48 13.95
C ARG A 69 -4.43 -15.29 15.10
N MET A 70 -4.96 -15.02 16.29
CA MET A 70 -4.16 -14.85 17.51
C MET A 70 -4.45 -15.98 18.50
N HIS A 71 -3.39 -16.59 19.03
CA HIS A 71 -3.46 -17.61 20.07
C HIS A 71 -3.39 -16.96 21.46
N ARG A 72 -3.91 -17.67 22.48
CA ARG A 72 -3.85 -17.20 23.88
C ARG A 72 -2.41 -16.98 24.38
N SER A 73 -1.42 -17.62 23.75
CA SER A 73 0.00 -17.46 24.04
C SER A 73 0.60 -16.17 23.47
N GLY A 74 -0.19 -15.27 22.89
CA GLY A 74 0.29 -14.04 22.21
C GLY A 74 0.83 -14.27 20.81
N ARG A 75 1.07 -15.53 20.43
CA ARG A 75 1.52 -15.92 19.08
C ARG A 75 0.39 -15.86 18.06
N GLY A 76 0.73 -15.58 16.82
CA GLY A 76 -0.26 -15.51 15.77
C GLY A 76 0.33 -15.17 14.42
N TRP A 77 -0.57 -15.01 13.47
CA TRP A 77 -0.21 -14.55 12.13
C TRP A 77 -1.31 -13.64 11.60
N ALA A 78 -0.96 -12.79 10.65
CA ALA A 78 -1.91 -12.04 9.85
C ALA A 78 -1.44 -11.95 8.40
N PHE A 79 -2.40 -11.98 7.49
CA PHE A 79 -2.21 -11.68 6.07
C PHE A 79 -3.00 -10.42 5.74
N THR A 80 -2.40 -9.59 4.90
CA THR A 80 -2.97 -8.35 4.39
C THR A 80 -3.00 -8.42 2.87
N VAL A 81 -4.14 -8.07 2.28
CA VAL A 81 -4.31 -7.92 0.84
C VAL A 81 -4.87 -6.53 0.60
N GLU A 82 -4.11 -5.70 -0.10
CA GLU A 82 -4.44 -4.30 -0.33
C GLU A 82 -4.24 -3.94 -1.80
N THR A 83 -5.06 -3.04 -2.32
CA THR A 83 -4.76 -2.29 -3.53
C THR A 83 -4.15 -0.96 -3.13
N VAL A 84 -2.99 -0.66 -3.67
CA VAL A 84 -2.21 0.55 -3.38
C VAL A 84 -2.11 1.42 -4.61
N ALA A 85 -2.20 2.72 -4.45
CA ALA A 85 -2.00 3.68 -5.51
C ALA A 85 -1.05 4.78 -5.05
N LEU A 86 -0.05 5.06 -5.88
CA LEU A 86 0.91 6.13 -5.66
C LEU A 86 0.26 7.47 -6.04
N ASP A 87 0.62 8.53 -5.33
CA ASP A 87 0.14 9.89 -5.57
C ASP A 87 0.31 10.34 -7.02
N THR A 88 1.47 10.07 -7.63
CA THR A 88 1.74 10.41 -9.03
C THR A 88 0.82 9.63 -9.98
N TYR A 89 0.65 8.32 -9.80
CA TYR A 89 -0.28 7.52 -10.62
C TYR A 89 -1.73 7.96 -10.47
N LEU A 90 -2.18 8.27 -9.26
CA LEU A 90 -3.51 8.82 -9.02
C LEU A 90 -3.68 10.19 -9.69
N TRP A 91 -2.68 11.06 -9.55
CA TRP A 91 -2.70 12.39 -10.17
C TRP A 91 -2.84 12.29 -11.69
N TYR A 92 -2.11 11.39 -12.33
CA TYR A 92 -2.21 11.21 -13.77
C TYR A 92 -3.48 10.53 -14.21
N ALA A 93 -3.98 9.52 -13.49
CA ALA A 93 -5.27 8.93 -13.78
C ALA A 93 -6.44 9.93 -13.65
N ILE A 94 -6.30 10.94 -12.78
CA ILE A 94 -7.30 12.02 -12.62
C ILE A 94 -7.12 13.12 -13.68
N SER A 95 -5.87 13.52 -13.96
CA SER A 95 -5.56 14.67 -14.84
C SER A 95 -5.53 14.31 -16.33
N GLN A 96 -5.18 13.08 -16.69
CA GLN A 96 -5.14 12.60 -18.07
C GLN A 96 -6.21 11.52 -18.30
N ARG A 97 -7.21 11.83 -19.14
CA ARG A 97 -8.28 10.88 -19.52
C ARG A 97 -7.82 9.68 -20.34
N SER A 98 -6.56 9.64 -20.77
CA SER A 98 -5.98 8.57 -21.58
C SER A 98 -5.59 7.33 -20.77
N THR A 99 -5.39 7.46 -19.45
CA THR A 99 -4.97 6.34 -18.60
C THR A 99 -6.16 5.82 -17.80
N PRO A 100 -6.50 4.53 -17.89
CA PRO A 100 -7.55 3.93 -17.07
C PRO A 100 -7.26 4.13 -15.58
N PHE A 101 -8.28 4.54 -14.81
CA PHE A 101 -8.13 4.72 -13.35
C PHE A 101 -7.71 3.43 -12.65
N THR A 102 -8.02 2.27 -13.22
CA THR A 102 -7.60 0.95 -12.73
C THR A 102 -6.09 0.75 -12.76
N ASP A 103 -5.39 1.40 -13.68
CA ASP A 103 -3.96 1.20 -13.89
C ASP A 103 -3.13 1.97 -12.85
N ALA A 104 -3.76 2.90 -12.13
CA ALA A 104 -3.14 3.59 -11.00
C ALA A 104 -3.03 2.70 -9.74
N TRP A 105 -3.70 1.54 -9.73
CA TRP A 105 -3.74 0.64 -8.59
C TRP A 105 -2.85 -0.58 -8.81
N SER A 106 -2.07 -0.91 -7.80
CA SER A 106 -1.21 -2.09 -7.73
C SER A 106 -1.67 -3.01 -6.59
N LEU A 107 -1.49 -4.32 -6.74
CA LEU A 107 -1.76 -5.28 -5.68
C LEU A 107 -0.58 -5.35 -4.70
N ALA A 108 -0.87 -5.21 -3.41
CA ALA A 108 0.09 -5.38 -2.31
C ALA A 108 -0.35 -6.54 -1.41
N LEU A 109 0.61 -7.43 -1.12
CA LEU A 109 0.42 -8.56 -0.22
C LEU A 109 1.35 -8.40 0.98
N GLY A 110 0.83 -8.61 2.18
CA GLY A 110 1.56 -8.54 3.43
C GLY A 110 1.35 -9.78 4.28
N ALA A 111 2.39 -10.18 5.01
CA ALA A 111 2.31 -11.24 6.00
C ALA A 111 3.05 -10.79 7.27
N GLU A 112 2.42 -11.01 8.43
CA GLU A 112 2.97 -10.70 9.74
C GLU A 112 2.91 -11.95 10.62
N VAL A 113 3.97 -12.17 11.40
CA VAL A 113 4.04 -13.25 12.38
C VAL A 113 4.33 -12.66 13.75
N TYR A 114 3.56 -13.08 14.74
CA TYR A 114 3.70 -12.69 16.14
C TYR A 114 4.29 -13.86 16.94
N PHE A 115 5.40 -13.62 17.64
CA PHE A 115 6.18 -14.66 18.34
C PHE A 115 6.13 -14.54 19.87
#